data_AF-A0A9D6VID4-F1
#
_entry.id   AF-A0A9D6VID4-F1
#
_cell.length_a   1.000
_cell.length_b   1.000
_cell.length_c   1.000
_cell.angle_alpha   90.00
_cell.angle_beta   90.00
_cell.angle_gamma   90.00
#
_symmetry.space_group_name_H-M   'P 1'
#
loop_
_entity.id
_entity.type
_entity.pdbx_description
1 polymer ?
#
loop_
_entity_poly.entity_id
_entity_poly.type
_entity_poly.pdbx_seq_one_letter_code
_entity_poly.pdbx_strand_id
1 'polypeptide(L)'
;MKKILISFMALTFVLSFCLPAIADEYSERSDETLHPFKVAAYAIYPAGYLLENLVVKPMHWIGHLPFIKDISGHEAFSNEGLWSNVEDEE
;
A
#
# COMPACT_ATOMS: atom_id res chain seq x y z
N MET A 1 13.11 5.02 -38.23
CA MET A 1 12.04 4.00 -38.20
C MET A 1 12.08 3.13 -36.94
N LYS A 2 13.21 2.49 -36.58
CA LYS A 2 13.33 1.69 -35.34
C LYS A 2 12.89 2.41 -34.06
N LYS A 3 13.25 3.69 -33.88
CA LYS A 3 12.87 4.49 -32.70
C LYS A 3 11.35 4.71 -32.58
N ILE A 4 10.67 4.87 -33.70
CA ILE A 4 9.21 5.02 -33.76
C ILE A 4 8.54 3.68 -33.41
N LEU A 5 9.08 2.58 -33.93
CA LEU A 5 8.58 1.24 -33.65
C LEU A 5 8.73 0.87 -32.16
N ILE A 6 9.87 1.22 -31.55
CA ILE A 6 10.11 1.03 -30.11
C ILE A 6 9.16 1.88 -29.27
N SER A 7 8.94 3.15 -29.64
CA SER A 7 8.02 4.03 -28.93
C SER A 7 6.58 3.54 -29.02
N PHE A 8 6.16 3.03 -30.18
CA PHE A 8 4.83 2.47 -30.37
C PHE A 8 4.64 1.20 -29.54
N MET A 9 5.66 0.33 -29.51
CA MET A 9 5.64 -0.90 -28.73
C MET A 9 5.59 -0.62 -27.21
N ALA A 10 6.35 0.38 -26.74
CA ALA A 10 6.31 0.83 -25.35
C ALA A 10 4.93 1.40 -24.98
N LEU A 11 4.33 2.21 -25.86
CA LEU A 11 2.99 2.75 -25.64
C LEU A 11 1.93 1.66 -25.56
N THR A 12 1.95 0.69 -26.49
CA THR A 12 1.03 -0.45 -26.46
C THR A 12 1.22 -1.33 -25.23
N PHE A 13 2.46 -1.47 -24.74
CA PHE A 13 2.77 -2.24 -23.54
C PHE A 13 2.20 -1.58 -22.27
N VAL A 14 2.32 -0.25 -22.16
CA VAL A 14 1.72 0.52 -21.06
C VAL A 14 0.20 0.44 -21.10
N LEU A 15 -0.41 0.55 -22.28
CA LEU A 15 -1.86 0.44 -22.44
C LEU A 15 -2.38 -0.96 -22.10
N SER A 16 -1.59 -2.02 -22.31
CA SER A 16 -1.97 -3.39 -21.98
C SER A 16 -2.09 -3.67 -20.49
N PHE A 17 -1.47 -2.85 -19.63
CA PHE A 17 -1.64 -2.93 -18.18
C PHE A 17 -2.94 -2.26 -17.69
N CYS A 18 -3.64 -1.53 -18.57
CA CYS A 18 -4.95 -0.94 -18.30
C CYS A 18 -6.08 -1.96 -18.60
N LEU A 19 -5.96 -3.17 -18.05
CA LEU A 19 -7.06 -4.14 -18.05
C LEU A 19 -8.27 -3.56 -17.29
N PRO A 20 -9.50 -3.94 -17.64
CA PRO A 20 -10.68 -3.40 -16.98
C PRO A 20 -10.62 -3.76 -15.50
N ALA A 21 -10.61 -2.74 -14.63
CA ALA A 21 -10.92 -2.92 -13.23
C ALA A 21 -12.34 -3.47 -13.17
N ILE A 22 -12.46 -4.77 -12.90
CA ILE A 22 -13.75 -5.41 -12.60
C ILE A 22 -14.20 -4.75 -11.30
N ALA A 23 -15.22 -3.90 -11.39
CA ALA A 23 -15.81 -3.27 -10.23
C ALA A 23 -16.31 -4.39 -9.30
N ASP A 24 -15.94 -4.31 -8.03
CA ASP A 24 -16.47 -5.18 -7.00
C ASP A 24 -18.00 -5.12 -6.98
N GLU A 25 -18.62 -6.20 -6.52
CA GLU A 25 -20.07 -6.36 -6.49
C GLU A 25 -20.73 -5.14 -5.83
N TYR A 26 -21.62 -4.48 -6.59
CA TYR A 26 -22.30 -3.26 -6.16
C TYR A 26 -23.08 -3.57 -4.88
N SER A 27 -22.72 -2.93 -3.76
CA SER A 27 -23.57 -2.98 -2.56
C SER A 27 -24.94 -2.39 -2.92
N GLU A 28 -26.01 -3.19 -2.82
CA GLU A 28 -27.39 -2.84 -3.18
C GLU A 28 -27.95 -1.58 -2.46
N ARG A 29 -27.18 -1.00 -1.53
CA ARG A 29 -27.47 0.31 -0.96
C ARG A 29 -27.10 1.43 -1.94
N SER A 30 -28.00 1.67 -2.88
CA SER A 30 -27.92 2.61 -4.00
C SER A 30 -27.48 4.04 -3.63
N ASP A 31 -27.60 4.45 -2.36
CA ASP A 31 -27.29 5.81 -1.91
C ASP A 31 -25.81 6.07 -1.60
N GLU A 32 -24.97 5.02 -1.48
CA GLU A 32 -23.55 5.18 -1.11
C GLU A 32 -22.59 5.10 -2.31
N THR A 33 -23.09 4.75 -3.48
CA THR A 33 -22.31 4.53 -4.71
C THR A 33 -21.51 5.76 -5.12
N LEU A 34 -22.09 6.95 -4.97
CA LEU A 34 -21.49 8.23 -5.38
C LEU A 34 -21.05 9.09 -4.19
N HIS A 35 -20.83 8.47 -3.03
CA HIS A 35 -20.32 9.21 -1.89
C HIS A 35 -18.97 9.84 -2.26
N PRO A 36 -18.82 11.18 -2.20
CA PRO A 36 -17.67 11.88 -2.79
C PRO A 36 -16.34 11.44 -2.20
N PHE A 37 -16.31 11.10 -0.90
CA PHE A 37 -15.11 10.55 -0.26
C PHE A 37 -14.74 9.16 -0.77
N LYS A 38 -15.73 8.33 -1.12
CA LYS A 38 -15.49 6.98 -1.65
C LYS A 38 -14.87 7.07 -3.04
N VAL A 39 -15.39 7.97 -3.89
CA VAL A 39 -14.82 8.27 -5.21
C VAL A 39 -13.40 8.83 -5.09
N ALA A 40 -13.17 9.78 -4.19
CA ALA A 40 -11.84 10.32 -3.94
C ALA A 40 -10.85 9.25 -3.46
N ALA A 41 -11.29 8.35 -2.57
CA ALA A 41 -10.49 7.24 -2.09
C ALA A 41 -10.13 6.28 -3.23
N TYR A 42 -11.08 5.90 -4.08
CA TYR A 42 -10.80 5.07 -5.26
C TYR A 42 -9.84 5.75 -6.25
N ALA A 43 -9.96 7.05 -6.45
CA ALA A 43 -9.06 7.80 -7.34
C ALA A 43 -7.62 7.83 -6.80
N ILE A 44 -7.44 7.94 -5.48
CA ILE A 44 -6.11 7.99 -4.83
C ILE A 44 -5.54 6.58 -4.60
N TYR A 45 -6.38 5.54 -4.53
CA TYR A 45 -5.99 4.18 -4.17
C TYR A 45 -4.80 3.64 -4.97
N PRO A 46 -4.70 3.76 -6.30
CA PRO A 46 -3.54 3.27 -7.05
C PRO A 46 -2.23 3.96 -6.63
N ALA A 47 -2.27 5.27 -6.39
CA ALA A 47 -1.11 6.02 -5.92
C ALA A 47 -0.71 5.60 -4.50
N GLY A 48 -1.69 5.43 -3.60
CA GLY A 48 -1.47 4.92 -2.25
C GLY A 48 -0.87 3.51 -2.26
N TYR A 49 -1.40 2.61 -3.11
CA TYR A 49 -0.88 1.25 -3.27
C TYR A 49 0.58 1.25 -3.76
N LEU A 50 0.91 2.10 -4.73
CA LEU A 50 2.30 2.22 -5.20
C LEU A 50 3.21 2.77 -4.12
N LEU A 51 2.78 3.80 -3.40
CA LEU A 51 3.57 4.40 -2.31
C LEU A 51 3.81 3.39 -1.17
N GLU A 52 2.78 2.62 -0.81
CA GLU A 52 2.87 1.55 0.18
C GLU A 52 3.91 0.50 -0.21
N ASN A 53 3.84 -0.01 -1.45
CA ASN A 53 4.71 -1.11 -1.88
C ASN A 53 6.12 -0.68 -2.27
N LEU A 54 6.30 0.55 -2.77
CA LEU A 54 7.59 1.03 -3.25
C LEU A 54 8.37 1.84 -2.21
N VAL A 55 7.67 2.45 -1.25
CA VAL A 55 8.31 3.33 -0.25
C VAL A 55 8.13 2.78 1.15
N VAL A 56 6.88 2.64 1.60
CA VAL A 56 6.58 2.33 3.02
C VAL A 56 7.11 0.95 3.41
N LYS A 57 6.76 -0.11 2.65
CA LYS A 57 7.21 -1.47 2.94
C LYS A 57 8.74 -1.63 2.88
N PRO A 58 9.44 -1.14 1.83
CA PRO A 58 10.90 -1.19 1.81
C PRO A 58 11.55 -0.41 2.96
N MET A 59 11.05 0.80 3.28
CA MET A 59 11.57 1.57 4.41
C MET A 59 11.34 0.85 5.75
N HIS A 60 10.16 0.26 5.95
CA HIS A 60 9.87 -0.55 7.14
C HIS A 60 10.85 -1.72 7.26
N TRP A 61 11.08 -2.45 6.16
CA TRP A 61 12.06 -3.54 6.15
C TRP A 61 13.49 -3.08 6.45
N ILE A 62 13.93 -1.97 5.85
CA ILE A 62 15.26 -1.38 6.15
C ILE A 62 15.37 -1.02 7.62
N GLY A 63 14.33 -0.42 8.21
CA GLY A 63 14.27 -0.09 9.63
C GLY A 63 14.49 -1.29 10.56
N HIS A 64 14.14 -2.49 10.10
CA HIS A 64 14.31 -3.74 10.85
C HIS A 64 15.68 -4.43 10.65
N LEU A 65 16.59 -3.84 9.85
CA LEU A 65 17.93 -4.40 9.68
C LEU A 65 18.77 -4.26 10.97
N PRO A 66 19.59 -5.27 11.31
CA PRO A 66 20.32 -5.29 12.59
C PRO A 66 21.28 -4.10 12.73
N PHE A 67 21.93 -3.68 11.65
CA PHE A 67 22.82 -2.52 11.70
C PHE A 67 22.08 -1.18 11.90
N ILE A 68 20.82 -1.08 11.47
CA ILE A 68 19.99 0.11 11.72
C ILE A 68 19.60 0.17 13.20
N LYS A 69 19.43 -0.98 13.87
CA LYS A 69 19.26 -1.05 15.32
C LYS A 69 20.47 -0.47 16.05
N ASP A 70 21.68 -0.80 15.60
CA ASP A 70 22.93 -0.31 16.20
C ASP A 70 23.11 1.22 16.03
N ILE A 71 22.63 1.79 14.92
CA ILE A 71 22.73 3.23 14.64
C ILE A 71 21.59 4.03 15.30
N SER A 72 20.37 3.50 15.28
CA SER A 72 19.19 4.19 15.81
C SER A 72 19.09 4.13 17.34
N GLY A 73 19.78 3.18 17.99
CA GLY A 73 19.73 2.98 19.44
C GLY A 73 18.36 2.57 19.98
N HIS A 74 17.40 2.26 19.11
CA HIS A 74 16.07 1.82 19.50
C HIS A 74 16.08 0.31 19.73
N GLU A 75 15.84 -0.12 20.96
CA GLU A 75 15.47 -1.51 21.21
C GLU A 75 14.08 -1.77 20.64
N ALA A 76 13.88 -2.94 20.03
CA ALA A 76 12.54 -3.34 19.63
C ALA A 76 11.68 -3.38 20.90
N PHE A 77 10.55 -2.68 20.92
CA PHE A 77 9.57 -2.81 22.01
C PHE A 77 9.22 -4.29 22.13
N SER A 78 9.71 -4.92 23.19
CA SER A 78 9.39 -6.30 23.46
C SER A 78 7.97 -6.33 24.02
N ASN A 79 7.14 -7.26 23.53
CA ASN A 79 5.73 -7.40 23.90
C ASN A 79 5.52 -7.80 25.38
N GLU A 80 6.59 -7.91 26.16
CA GLU A 80 6.62 -8.39 27.54
C GLU A 80 6.18 -7.33 28.56
N GLY A 81 5.80 -6.12 28.14
CA GLY A 81 5.37 -5.05 29.05
C GLY A 81 4.00 -4.41 28.81
N LEU A 82 3.26 -4.78 27.77
CA LEU A 82 1.99 -4.10 27.42
C LEU A 82 0.73 -4.74 28.03
N TRP A 83 0.81 -5.99 28.50
CA TRP A 83 -0.34 -6.74 29.05
C TRP A 83 0.01 -7.66 30.23
N SER A 84 1.20 -7.57 30.82
CA SER A 84 1.65 -8.52 31.86
C SER A 84 1.04 -8.30 33.25
N ASN A 85 0.25 -7.24 33.46
CA ASN A 85 -0.25 -6.85 34.78
C ASN A 85 -1.79 -6.93 34.91
N VAL A 86 -2.49 -7.61 33.99
CA VAL A 86 -3.96 -7.66 33.99
C VAL A 86 -4.50 -8.94 34.65
N GLU A 87 -3.66 -9.93 34.98
CA GLU A 87 -4.13 -11.23 35.49
C GLU A 87 -3.94 -11.47 37.01
N ASP A 88 -3.50 -10.47 37.79
CA ASP A 88 -3.18 -10.66 39.22
C ASP A 88 -4.17 -9.98 40.21
N GLU A 89 -5.37 -9.58 39.78
CA GLU A 89 -6.44 -9.11 40.68
C GLU A 89 -7.63 -10.08 40.68
N GLU A 90 -7.51 -11.20 41.41
CA GLU A 90 -8.65 -11.97 41.94
C GLU A 90 -8.43 -12.40 43.40
#